data_AF-A0A2V4DIM5-F1
#
_entry.id   AF-A0A2V4DIM5-F1
#
_cell.length_a   1.000
_cell.length_b   1.000
_cell.length_c   1.000
_cell.angle_alpha   90.00
_cell.angle_beta   90.00
_cell.angle_gamma   90.00
#
_symmetry.space_group_name_H-M   'P 1'
#
loop_
_entity.id
_entity.type
_entity.pdbx_description
1 polymer ?
#
loop_
_entity_poly.entity_id
_entity_poly.type
_entity_poly.pdbx_seq_one_letter_code
_entity_poly.pdbx_strand_id
1 'polypeptide(L)' 'MADQSSPCSAGIMPSSTEAVKIHHLVKAPENTPGSIRKRESWDADELATVYTTPECLPDGTICQATTVIFRTRGCVWWWN' A
#
# COMPACT_ATOMS: atom_id res chain seq x y z
N MET A 1 -22.11 -52.44 -0.75
CA MET A 1 -21.80 -51.82 0.56
C MET A 1 -20.47 -51.12 0.42
N ALA A 2 -20.49 -49.81 0.18
CA ALA A 2 -19.27 -49.01 0.09
C ALA A 2 -19.28 -48.01 1.26
N ASP A 3 -18.24 -48.15 2.08
CA ASP A 3 -17.96 -47.41 3.30
C ASP A 3 -17.79 -45.90 2.99
N GLN A 4 -18.65 -45.07 3.57
CA GLN A 4 -18.55 -43.61 3.46
C GLN A 4 -17.72 -43.12 4.64
N SER A 5 -16.42 -42.96 4.44
CA SER A 5 -15.53 -42.28 5.37
C SER A 5 -15.81 -40.77 5.33
N SER A 6 -16.68 -40.32 6.24
CA SER A 6 -16.96 -38.91 6.49
C SER A 6 -15.70 -38.17 6.97
N PRO A 7 -15.25 -37.09 6.30
CA PRO A 7 -14.29 -36.18 6.90
C PRO A 7 -15.01 -35.35 7.97
N CYS A 8 -14.71 -35.64 9.24
CA CYS A 8 -15.12 -34.84 10.38
C CYS A 8 -14.77 -33.36 10.15
N SER A 9 -15.77 -32.55 9.84
CA SER A 9 -15.73 -31.10 10.02
C SER A 9 -16.88 -30.75 10.97
N ALA A 10 -16.67 -31.06 12.25
CA ALA A 10 -17.59 -30.65 13.31
C ALA A 10 -17.49 -29.12 13.47
N GLY A 11 -18.52 -28.39 13.04
CA GLY A 11 -18.75 -27.01 13.48
C GLY A 11 -18.56 -25.90 12.44
N ILE A 12 -19.23 -25.99 11.29
CA ILE A 12 -19.65 -24.82 10.51
C ILE A 12 -21.00 -25.20 9.88
N MET A 13 -22.05 -24.41 10.11
CA MET A 13 -23.32 -24.61 9.41
C MET A 13 -23.04 -24.47 7.89
N PRO A 14 -23.56 -25.36 7.03
CA PRO A 14 -23.39 -25.21 5.60
C PRO A 14 -24.18 -23.96 5.15
N SER A 15 -23.49 -22.84 5.09
CA SER A 15 -23.89 -21.71 4.26
C SER A 15 -23.98 -22.23 2.83
N SER A 16 -25.09 -21.94 2.12
CA SER A 16 -25.30 -22.31 0.71
C SER A 16 -24.27 -21.68 -0.24
N THR A 17 -23.41 -20.81 0.29
CA THR A 17 -22.36 -20.11 -0.45
C THR A 17 -21.03 -20.84 -0.25
N GLU A 18 -20.36 -21.19 -1.35
CA GLU A 18 -19.02 -21.79 -1.33
C GLU A 18 -18.05 -20.98 -0.46
N ALA A 19 -17.17 -21.68 0.26
CA ALA A 19 -16.16 -21.06 1.09
C ALA A 19 -15.17 -20.27 0.23
N VAL A 20 -15.27 -18.94 0.26
CA VAL A 20 -14.35 -18.04 -0.45
C VAL A 20 -13.08 -17.84 0.39
N LYS A 21 -11.91 -17.99 -0.25
CA LYS A 21 -10.62 -17.72 0.41
C LYS A 21 -10.52 -16.26 0.86
N ILE A 22 -10.02 -16.03 2.07
CA ILE A 22 -9.93 -14.69 2.69
C ILE A 22 -9.17 -13.67 1.81
N HIS A 23 -8.13 -14.09 1.09
CA HIS A 23 -7.36 -13.20 0.18
C HIS A 23 -8.15 -12.72 -1.06
N HIS A 24 -9.32 -13.29 -1.35
CA HIS A 24 -10.23 -12.74 -2.34
C HIS A 24 -11.10 -11.63 -1.74
N LEU A 25 -11.38 -11.69 -0.44
CA LEU A 25 -12.19 -10.71 0.28
C LEU A 25 -11.36 -9.51 0.76
N VAL A 26 -10.09 -9.73 1.08
CA VAL A 26 -9.18 -8.71 1.59
C VAL A 26 -8.08 -8.44 0.57
N LYS A 27 -8.11 -7.26 -0.03
CA LYS A 27 -7.01 -6.75 -0.84
C LYS A 27 -6.02 -5.99 0.04
N ALA A 28 -4.73 -6.05 -0.33
CA ALA A 28 -3.74 -5.19 0.28
C ALA A 28 -4.16 -3.71 0.09
N PRO A 29 -3.95 -2.83 1.09
CA PRO A 29 -4.34 -1.42 1.02
C PRO A 29 -3.82 -0.66 -0.21
N GLU A 30 -2.67 -1.09 -0.74
CA GLU A 30 -2.07 -0.59 -1.99
C GLU A 30 -2.95 -0.83 -3.24
N ASN A 31 -3.80 -1.86 -3.21
CA ASN A 31 -4.64 -2.28 -4.33
C ASN A 31 -6.06 -1.71 -4.25
N THR A 32 -6.34 -0.81 -3.30
CA THR A 32 -7.61 -0.10 -3.28
C THR A 32 -7.70 0.85 -4.48
N PRO A 33 -8.90 1.13 -5.02
CA PRO A 33 -9.07 2.03 -6.16
C PRO A 33 -8.46 3.42 -5.92
N GLY A 34 -8.53 3.92 -4.67
CA GLY A 34 -7.91 5.18 -4.27
C GLY A 34 -6.37 5.14 -4.32
N SER A 35 -5.75 4.07 -3.82
CA SER A 35 -4.31 3.87 -3.87
C SER A 35 -3.80 3.71 -5.31
N ILE A 36 -4.51 2.95 -6.15
CA ILE A 36 -4.21 2.79 -7.57
C ILE A 36 -4.29 4.13 -8.30
N ARG A 37 -5.40 4.87 -8.12
CA ARG A 37 -5.59 6.19 -8.71
C ARG A 37 -4.45 7.13 -8.34
N LYS A 38 -4.06 7.18 -7.07
CA LYS A 38 -2.94 8.02 -6.60
C LYS A 38 -1.59 7.60 -7.20
N ARG A 39 -1.34 6.30 -7.30
CA ARG A 39 -0.11 5.75 -7.89
C ARG A 39 0.03 6.10 -9.37
N GLU A 40 -1.09 6.08 -10.08
CA GLU A 40 -1.19 6.33 -11.52
C GLU A 40 -1.41 7.81 -11.86
N SER A 41 -1.89 8.62 -10.91
CA SER A 41 -1.98 10.07 -11.03
C SER A 41 -0.60 10.68 -10.94
N TRP A 42 0.08 10.69 -12.08
CA TRP A 42 1.20 11.58 -12.27
C TRP A 42 0.68 12.86 -12.90
N ASP A 43 0.82 13.95 -12.16
CA ASP A 43 0.55 15.30 -12.62
C ASP A 43 1.89 16.05 -12.66
N ALA A 44 2.22 16.58 -13.83
CA ALA A 44 3.45 17.34 -14.04
C ALA A 44 3.35 18.78 -13.52
N ASP A 45 2.13 19.27 -13.30
CA ASP A 45 1.85 20.61 -12.79
C ASP A 45 1.84 20.64 -11.26
N GLU A 46 1.74 19.48 -10.59
CA GLU A 46 1.91 19.39 -9.14
C GLU A 46 3.38 19.58 -8.72
N LEU A 47 3.60 20.50 -7.78
CA LEU A 47 4.93 20.86 -7.30
C LEU A 47 5.62 19.69 -6.57
N ALA A 48 6.94 19.57 -6.76
CA ALA A 48 7.78 18.66 -6.00
C ALA A 48 7.77 19.02 -4.50
N THR A 49 7.87 18.02 -3.62
CA THR A 49 8.01 18.28 -2.19
C THR A 49 9.44 18.71 -1.91
N VAL A 50 9.61 19.92 -1.38
CA VAL A 50 10.92 20.49 -1.06
C VAL A 50 11.08 20.57 0.46
N TYR A 51 12.14 19.95 0.97
CA TYR A 51 12.57 20.05 2.36
C TYR A 51 13.88 20.82 2.44
N THR A 52 13.93 21.83 3.30
CA THR A 52 15.16 22.57 3.58
C THR A 52 15.56 22.31 5.01
N THR A 53 16.79 21.83 5.20
CA THR A 53 17.37 21.54 6.51
C THR A 53 18.60 22.43 6.72
N PRO A 54 18.72 23.13 7.87
CA PRO A 54 19.96 23.81 8.21
C PRO A 54 21.04 22.78 8.55
N GLU A 55 22.21 22.91 7.96
CA GLU A 55 23.37 22.07 8.23
C GLU A 55 24.59 22.93 8.58
N CYS A 56 25.62 22.31 9.16
CA CYS A 56 26.90 22.96 9.42
C CYS A 56 27.97 22.31 8.56
N LEU A 57 28.71 23.14 7.82
CA LEU A 57 29.91 22.73 7.12
C LEU A 57 31.04 22.39 8.12
N PRO A 58 32.08 21.64 7.70
CA PRO A 58 33.19 21.27 8.58
C PRO A 58 33.97 22.46 9.18
N ASP A 59 33.85 23.63 8.56
CA ASP A 59 34.44 24.90 9.01
C ASP A 59 33.58 25.64 10.07
N GLY A 60 32.41 25.09 10.42
CA GLY A 60 31.45 25.69 11.37
C GLY A 60 30.47 26.66 10.73
N THR A 61 30.52 26.89 9.42
CA THR A 61 29.58 27.77 8.72
C THR A 61 28.21 27.09 8.58
N ILE A 62 27.14 27.80 8.93
CA ILE A 62 25.77 27.32 8.70
C ILE A 62 25.45 27.39 7.21
N CYS A 63 24.97 26.29 6.64
CA CYS A 63 24.46 26.20 5.28
C CYS A 63 23.02 25.65 5.28
N GLN A 64 22.37 25.70 4.12
CA GLN A 64 21.06 25.08 3.91
C GLN A 64 21.20 23.95 2.90
N ALA A 65 20.88 22.73 3.33
CA ALA A 65 20.74 21.59 2.44
C ALA A 65 19.28 21.52 1.96
N THR A 66 19.08 21.36 0.65
CA THR A 66 17.73 21.25 0.06
C THR A 66 17.54 19.86 -0.54
N THR A 67 16.53 19.15 -0.07
CA THR A 67 16.07 17.87 -0.62
C THR A 67 14.81 18.09 -1.44
N VAL A 68 14.85 17.71 -2.72
CA VAL A 68 13.70 17.79 -3.62
C VAL A 68 13.21 16.37 -3.92
N ILE A 69 11.97 16.06 -3.52
CA ILE A 69 11.32 14.79 -3.81
C ILE A 69 10.35 15.00 -4.97
N PHE A 70 10.72 14.50 -6.15
CA PHE A 70 9.87 14.51 -7.32
C PHE A 70 8.75 13.47 -7.18
N ARG A 71 7.52 13.85 -7.52
CA ARG A 71 6.42 12.91 -7.72
C ARG A 71 6.63 12.18 -9.04
N THR A 72 7.24 10.99 -8.98
CA THR A 72 7.30 10.07 -10.12
C THR A 72 6.11 9.10 -10.07
N ARG A 73 5.69 8.62 -11.24
CA ARG A 73 4.70 7.53 -11.33
C ARG A 73 5.15 6.36 -10.45
N GLY A 74 4.30 5.91 -9.52
CA GLY A 74 4.65 4.82 -8.61
C GLY A 74 5.18 5.26 -7.24
N CYS A 75 5.70 6.48 -7.07
CA CYS A 75 6.24 6.96 -5.80
C CYS A 75 5.14 7.57 -4.91
N VAL A 76 4.15 6.77 -4.56
CA VAL A 76 3.07 7.17 -3.65
C VAL A 76 2.86 6.13 -2.57
N TRP A 77 2.83 6.60 -1.32
CA TRP A 77 2.49 5.78 -0.17
C TRP A 77 0.98 5.55 -0.10
N TRP A 78 0.57 4.28 0.02
CA TRP A 78 -0.84 3.89 0.12
C TRP A 78 -1.43 4.08 1.53
N TRP A 79 -0.61 4.42 2.52
CA TRP A 79 -1.05 4.80 3.87
C TRP A 79 -1.28 6.32 3.84
N ASN A 80 -2.53 6.75 3.70
CA ASN A 80 -2.98 8.13 3.90
C ASN A 80 -4.19 8.09 4.81
#